data_AF-A0A1Y2EV10-F1
#
_entry.id   AF-A0A1Y2EV10-F1
#
_cell.length_a   1.000
_cell.length_b   1.000
_cell.length_c   1.000
_cell.angle_alpha   90.00
_cell.angle_beta   90.00
_cell.angle_gamma   90.00
#
_symmetry.space_group_name_H-M   'P 1'
#
loop_
_entity.id
_entity.type
_entity.pdbx_description
1 polymer ?
#
loop_
_entity_poly.entity_id
_entity_poly.type
_entity_poly.pdbx_seq_one_letter_code
_entity_poly.pdbx_strand_id
1 'polypeptide(L)'
;STEANQGSAQKIKRVSPITHCYPAEGPAAEQVWNIFICQPQLKQGQVTVTVLERHSFTTQTFIPSGGPKDTVAYLVVVADNKRQDGQDVPDLSTLQAFKCKGHTAVTYAMNQWHAPMIALHD
;
A
#
# COMPACT_ATOMS: atom_id res chain seq x y z
N SER A 1 3.81 -7.66 -21.70
CA SER A 1 2.97 -6.48 -22.00
C SER A 1 2.39 -6.64 -23.39
N THR A 2 1.46 -5.78 -23.81
CA THR A 2 1.07 -5.66 -25.22
C THR A 2 1.39 -4.27 -25.72
N GLU A 3 1.74 -4.15 -26.98
CA GLU A 3 1.74 -2.86 -27.67
C GLU A 3 0.31 -2.29 -27.70
N ALA A 4 0.21 -0.97 -27.68
CA ALA A 4 -1.03 -0.20 -27.75
C ALA A 4 -0.76 1.11 -28.50
N ASN A 5 -1.83 1.81 -28.88
CA ASN A 5 -1.76 3.12 -29.54
C ASN A 5 -0.82 3.13 -30.76
N GLN A 6 -1.02 2.18 -31.68
CA GLN A 6 -0.27 2.08 -32.95
C GLN A 6 1.26 2.11 -32.76
N GLY A 7 1.79 1.43 -31.74
CA GLY A 7 3.23 1.37 -31.47
C GLY A 7 3.75 2.38 -30.44
N SER A 8 2.95 3.36 -30.01
CA SER A 8 3.42 4.43 -29.12
C SER A 8 3.30 4.10 -27.62
N ALA A 9 2.63 3.01 -27.23
CA ALA A 9 2.42 2.68 -25.84
C ALA A 9 2.62 1.18 -25.53
N GLN A 10 3.06 0.91 -24.31
CA GLN A 10 3.15 -0.44 -23.76
C GLN A 10 2.12 -0.60 -22.64
N LYS A 11 1.12 -1.47 -22.86
CA LYS A 11 0.13 -1.82 -21.85
C LYS A 11 0.59 -3.03 -21.05
N ILE A 12 0.85 -2.83 -19.76
CA ILE A 12 1.04 -3.92 -18.81
C ILE A 12 -0.34 -4.23 -18.21
N LYS A 13 -0.86 -5.42 -18.49
CA LYS A 13 -2.23 -5.80 -18.12
C LYS A 13 -2.22 -6.46 -16.74
N ARG A 14 -3.28 -6.21 -15.96
CA ARG A 14 -3.59 -6.94 -14.71
C ARG A 14 -2.45 -6.91 -13.68
N VAL A 15 -1.81 -5.75 -13.52
CA VAL A 15 -0.66 -5.57 -12.59
C VAL A 15 -1.08 -5.79 -11.14
N SER A 16 -2.25 -5.32 -10.76
CA SER A 16 -2.80 -5.51 -9.41
C SER A 16 -4.34 -5.49 -9.45
N PRO A 17 -5.02 -6.39 -8.72
CA PRO A 17 -6.47 -6.34 -8.57
C PRO A 17 -6.90 -5.23 -7.60
N ILE A 18 -7.98 -4.54 -7.93
CA ILE A 18 -8.69 -3.62 -7.02
C ILE A 18 -10.02 -4.28 -6.73
N THR A 19 -10.15 -4.87 -5.55
CA THR A 19 -11.27 -5.77 -5.20
C THR A 19 -11.74 -5.56 -3.78
N HIS A 20 -12.97 -5.98 -3.49
CA HIS A 20 -13.53 -6.04 -2.14
C HIS A 20 -14.28 -7.36 -1.89
N CYS A 21 -14.47 -7.70 -0.62
CA CYS A 21 -15.25 -8.86 -0.17
C CYS A 21 -16.29 -8.51 0.91
N TYR A 22 -16.79 -7.27 0.91
CA TYR A 22 -17.92 -6.89 1.76
C TYR A 22 -19.11 -7.86 1.61
N PRO A 23 -19.82 -8.19 2.70
CA PRO A 23 -21.06 -8.95 2.63
C PRO A 23 -22.07 -8.31 1.67
N ALA A 24 -22.88 -9.15 1.01
CA ALA A 24 -23.94 -8.67 0.12
C ALA A 24 -25.02 -7.87 0.87
N GLU A 25 -25.12 -8.07 2.18
CA GLU A 25 -25.99 -7.32 3.07
C GLU A 25 -25.31 -6.02 3.48
N GLY A 26 -25.63 -4.94 2.76
CA GLY A 26 -25.07 -3.61 3.03
C GLY A 26 -25.14 -2.70 1.80
N PRO A 27 -24.72 -1.43 1.95
CA PRO A 27 -24.56 -0.54 0.81
C PRO A 27 -23.52 -1.11 -0.16
N ALA A 28 -23.73 -0.87 -1.46
CA ALA A 28 -22.77 -1.26 -2.48
C ALA A 28 -21.40 -0.59 -2.19
N ALA A 29 -20.33 -1.37 -2.29
CA ALA A 29 -18.99 -0.84 -2.11
C ALA A 29 -18.59 0.02 -3.31
N GLU A 30 -18.10 1.22 -3.05
CA GLU A 30 -17.60 2.14 -4.07
C GLU A 30 -16.08 2.12 -4.10
N GLN A 31 -15.49 2.08 -5.31
CA GLN A 31 -14.06 2.26 -5.49
C GLN A 31 -13.77 3.76 -5.66
N VAL A 32 -13.10 4.33 -4.67
CA VAL A 32 -12.79 5.77 -4.65
C VAL A 32 -11.29 6.01 -4.84
N TRP A 33 -10.97 7.18 -5.43
CA TRP A 33 -9.61 7.68 -5.54
C TRP A 33 -9.42 8.87 -4.61
N ASN A 34 -8.38 8.81 -3.78
CA ASN A 34 -8.01 9.88 -2.88
C ASN A 34 -6.57 10.32 -3.16
N ILE A 35 -6.28 11.59 -2.88
CA ILE A 35 -4.93 12.13 -2.95
C ILE A 35 -4.47 12.41 -1.52
N PHE A 36 -3.35 11.80 -1.14
CA PHE A 36 -2.68 12.06 0.13
C PHE A 36 -1.47 12.96 -0.14
N ILE A 37 -1.35 14.05 0.61
CA ILE A 37 -0.14 14.85 0.67
C ILE A 37 0.56 14.47 1.98
N CYS A 38 1.63 13.69 1.87
CA CYS A 38 2.35 13.15 3.02
C CYS A 38 3.58 14.00 3.34
N GLN A 39 3.75 14.35 4.61
CA GLN A 39 4.98 14.97 5.08
C GLN A 39 6.07 13.90 5.30
N PRO A 40 7.36 14.21 5.08
CA PRO A 40 8.45 13.29 5.36
C PRO A 40 8.51 12.91 6.85
N GLN A 41 8.71 11.62 7.12
CA GLN A 41 8.80 11.11 8.49
C GLN A 41 10.22 10.69 8.90
N LEU A 42 11.18 10.75 7.97
CA LEU A 42 12.57 10.41 8.26
C LEU A 42 13.20 11.46 9.18
N LYS A 43 13.53 11.06 10.41
CA LYS A 43 14.18 11.92 11.40
C LYS A 43 15.51 11.30 11.79
N GLN A 44 16.61 12.01 11.55
CA GLN A 44 17.96 11.56 11.89
C GLN A 44 18.29 10.14 11.35
N GLY A 45 17.81 9.82 10.15
CA GLY A 45 18.01 8.51 9.51
C GLY A 45 17.11 7.40 10.04
N GLN A 46 16.13 7.70 10.88
CA GLN A 46 15.20 6.73 11.46
C GLN A 46 13.74 7.10 11.19
N VAL A 47 12.90 6.07 11.11
CA VAL A 47 11.44 6.19 11.10
C VAL A 47 10.90 5.34 12.25
N THR A 48 9.99 5.91 13.03
CA THR A 48 9.33 5.19 14.13
C THR A 48 7.94 4.76 13.69
N VAL A 49 7.69 3.45 13.69
CA VAL A 49 6.36 2.88 13.41
C VAL A 49 5.74 2.41 14.72
N THR A 50 4.62 3.03 15.10
CA THR A 50 3.91 2.71 16.35
C THR A 50 2.55 2.06 16.12
N VAL A 51 2.04 2.09 14.90
CA VAL A 51 0.72 1.57 14.53
C VAL A 51 0.84 0.78 13.24
N LEU A 52 0.15 -0.36 13.21
CA LEU A 52 -0.22 -1.05 11.99
C LEU A 52 -1.75 -1.05 11.92
N GLU A 53 -2.26 -0.83 10.71
CA GLU A 53 -3.68 -0.88 10.37
C GLU A 53 -3.93 -1.94 9.31
N ARG A 54 -5.20 -2.29 9.10
CA ARG A 54 -5.62 -3.20 8.04
C ARG A 54 -7.00 -2.82 7.53
N HIS A 55 -7.26 -3.19 6.28
CA HIS A 55 -8.59 -3.12 5.68
C HIS A 55 -9.13 -4.52 5.48
N SER A 56 -10.06 -4.94 6.34
CA SER A 56 -10.54 -6.33 6.39
C SER A 56 -11.20 -6.80 5.08
N PHE A 57 -11.81 -5.89 4.32
CA PHE A 57 -12.66 -6.23 3.19
C PHE A 57 -12.23 -5.61 1.85
N THR A 58 -11.19 -4.80 1.81
CA THR A 58 -10.77 -4.10 0.57
C THR A 58 -9.27 -4.16 0.37
N THR A 59 -8.84 -4.30 -0.88
CA THR A 59 -7.47 -3.96 -1.26
C THR A 59 -7.26 -2.45 -1.19
N GLN A 60 -6.05 -1.99 -0.91
CA GLN A 60 -5.72 -0.55 -0.95
C GLN A 60 -4.45 -0.35 -1.77
N THR A 61 -4.50 0.57 -2.74
CA THR A 61 -3.37 0.85 -3.63
C THR A 61 -2.84 2.26 -3.40
N PHE A 62 -1.54 2.39 -3.20
CA PHE A 62 -0.83 3.66 -3.21
C PHE A 62 0.05 3.77 -4.45
N ILE A 63 -0.12 4.86 -5.19
CA ILE A 63 0.68 5.22 -6.35
C ILE A 63 1.43 6.51 -5.99
N PRO A 64 2.76 6.50 -5.91
CA PRO A 64 3.52 7.71 -5.69
C PRO A 64 3.32 8.67 -6.88
N SER A 65 3.10 9.95 -6.56
CA SER A 65 3.00 11.03 -7.54
C SER A 65 3.84 12.20 -7.04
N GLY A 66 4.91 12.56 -7.77
CA GLY A 66 5.69 13.76 -7.50
C GLY A 66 7.06 13.58 -6.82
N GLY A 67 7.52 12.37 -6.51
CA GLY A 67 8.85 12.12 -5.90
C GLY A 67 9.96 11.77 -6.89
N PRO A 68 11.24 11.76 -6.47
CA PRO A 68 12.34 11.39 -7.35
C PRO A 68 12.26 9.91 -7.74
N LYS A 69 12.31 9.66 -9.04
CA LYS A 69 12.02 8.35 -9.65
C LYS A 69 12.93 7.25 -9.12
N ASP A 70 14.23 7.50 -9.06
CA ASP A 70 15.24 6.46 -8.86
C ASP A 70 15.76 6.36 -7.42
N THR A 71 15.24 7.18 -6.51
CA THR A 71 15.56 7.18 -5.07
C THR A 71 14.48 6.46 -4.28
N VAL A 72 14.84 5.93 -3.10
CA VAL A 72 13.86 5.41 -2.14
C VAL A 72 13.03 6.58 -1.64
N ALA A 73 11.77 6.66 -2.04
CA ALA A 73 10.89 7.79 -1.77
C ALA A 73 9.99 7.56 -0.54
N TYR A 74 9.67 6.30 -0.27
CA TYR A 74 8.79 5.93 0.84
C TYR A 74 9.10 4.52 1.34
N LEU A 75 8.65 4.20 2.55
CA LEU A 75 8.73 2.86 3.13
C LEU A 75 7.35 2.21 3.15
N VAL A 76 7.35 0.91 2.90
CA VAL A 76 6.21 0.03 3.17
C VAL A 76 6.60 -0.87 4.32
N VAL A 77 5.75 -0.93 5.34
CA VAL A 77 5.95 -1.83 6.48
C VAL A 77 4.71 -2.69 6.61
N VAL A 78 4.88 -4.00 6.67
CA VAL A 78 3.79 -4.99 6.72
C VAL A 78 4.07 -6.06 7.77
N ALA A 79 3.01 -6.69 8.24
CA ALA A 79 3.07 -7.90 9.04
C ALA A 79 1.93 -8.84 8.64
N ASP A 80 2.14 -10.14 8.79
CA ASP A 80 1.08 -11.12 8.65
C ASP A 80 0.08 -11.03 9.80
N ASN A 81 -1.06 -11.69 9.63
CA ASN A 81 -2.10 -11.73 10.64
C ASN A 81 -1.89 -12.92 11.59
N LYS A 82 -2.01 -12.67 12.89
CA LYS A 82 -2.05 -13.70 13.94
C LYS A 82 -3.33 -13.59 14.74
N ARG A 83 -3.82 -14.73 15.24
CA ARG A 83 -4.86 -14.74 16.25
C ARG A 83 -4.27 -14.72 17.65
N GLN A 84 -4.75 -13.80 18.47
CA GLN A 84 -4.43 -13.69 19.88
C GLN A 84 -5.71 -13.32 20.64
N ASP A 85 -6.05 -14.10 21.67
CA ASP A 85 -7.24 -13.87 22.50
C ASP A 85 -8.55 -13.71 21.70
N GLY A 86 -8.68 -14.49 20.61
CA GLY A 86 -9.83 -14.45 19.71
C GLY A 86 -9.86 -13.27 18.73
N GLN A 87 -8.83 -12.40 18.74
CA GLN A 87 -8.74 -11.19 17.91
C GLN A 87 -7.57 -11.27 16.91
N ASP A 88 -7.71 -10.53 15.81
CA ASP A 88 -6.72 -10.42 14.74
C ASP A 88 -5.78 -9.33 15.18
N VAL A 89 -4.51 -9.67 15.25
CA VAL A 89 -3.43 -8.76 15.59
C VAL A 89 -2.31 -8.95 14.57
N PRO A 90 -1.47 -7.92 14.33
CA PRO A 90 -0.29 -8.10 13.50
C PRO A 90 0.69 -9.06 14.19
N ASP A 91 1.16 -10.06 13.45
CA ASP A 91 2.26 -10.90 13.90
C ASP A 91 3.59 -10.16 13.76
N LEU A 92 4.04 -9.51 14.84
CA LEU A 92 5.27 -8.73 14.84
C LEU A 92 6.52 -9.56 14.52
N SER A 93 6.48 -10.89 14.64
CA SER A 93 7.60 -11.75 14.24
C SER A 93 7.78 -11.82 12.73
N THR A 94 6.74 -11.46 11.97
CA THR A 94 6.73 -11.39 10.50
C THR A 94 6.91 -9.97 9.97
N LEU A 95 7.20 -9.00 10.84
CA LEU A 95 7.32 -7.60 10.46
C LEU A 95 8.42 -7.42 9.41
N GLN A 96 8.05 -6.84 8.27
CA GLN A 96 8.95 -6.59 7.16
C GLN A 96 8.82 -5.14 6.69
N ALA A 97 9.96 -4.56 6.33
CA ALA A 97 10.03 -3.23 5.73
C ALA A 97 10.65 -3.30 4.34
N PHE A 98 10.01 -2.63 3.38
CA PHE A 98 10.42 -2.55 1.99
C PHE A 98 10.74 -1.09 1.63
N LYS A 99 11.86 -0.91 0.93
CA LYS A 99 12.27 0.38 0.37
C LYS A 99 11.63 0.55 -1.00
N CYS A 100 10.75 1.52 -1.15
CA CYS A 100 10.03 1.75 -2.40
C CYS A 100 10.54 3.01 -3.10
N LYS A 101 10.80 2.89 -4.41
CA LYS A 101 11.21 4.04 -5.22
C LYS A 101 10.00 4.86 -5.68
N GLY A 102 10.22 6.10 -6.11
CA GLY A 102 9.15 7.05 -6.52
C GLY A 102 8.31 6.63 -7.74
N HIS A 103 8.59 5.47 -8.34
CA HIS A 103 7.86 4.88 -9.47
C HIS A 103 7.30 3.49 -9.17
N THR A 104 7.43 3.02 -7.92
CA THR A 104 6.86 1.75 -7.48
C THR A 104 5.48 2.03 -6.91
N ALA A 105 4.44 1.39 -7.43
CA ALA A 105 3.13 1.37 -6.78
C ALA A 105 3.03 0.13 -5.89
N VAL A 106 2.25 0.21 -4.82
CA VAL A 106 2.01 -0.92 -3.91
C VAL A 106 0.52 -1.09 -3.70
N THR A 107 0.06 -2.34 -3.74
CA THR A 107 -1.30 -2.71 -3.35
C THR A 107 -1.22 -3.66 -2.16
N TYR A 108 -1.82 -3.26 -1.05
CA TYR A 108 -2.06 -4.15 0.08
C TYR A 108 -3.25 -5.05 -0.23
N ALA A 109 -3.08 -6.34 0.06
CA ALA A 109 -4.18 -7.28 0.00
C ALA A 109 -5.23 -6.97 1.09
N MET A 110 -6.44 -7.48 0.90
CA MET A 110 -7.45 -7.50 1.95
C MET A 110 -6.86 -8.16 3.20
N ASN A 111 -7.15 -7.59 4.36
CA ASN A 111 -6.72 -8.10 5.65
C ASN A 111 -5.19 -8.05 5.92
N GLN A 112 -4.39 -7.44 5.06
CA GLN A 112 -2.97 -7.25 5.28
C GLN A 112 -2.71 -6.15 6.31
N TRP A 113 -1.97 -6.45 7.38
CA TRP A 113 -1.47 -5.41 8.28
C TRP A 113 -0.36 -4.61 7.61
N HIS A 114 -0.46 -3.30 7.69
CA HIS A 114 0.53 -2.37 7.15
C HIS A 114 0.59 -1.09 7.98
N ALA A 115 1.73 -0.40 7.96
CA ALA A 115 1.82 0.94 8.55
C ALA A 115 1.10 1.97 7.67
N PRO A 116 0.60 3.08 8.24
CA PRO A 116 0.20 4.25 7.47
C PRO A 116 1.33 4.72 6.53
N MET A 117 1.02 5.54 5.52
CA MET A 117 2.02 6.00 4.54
C MET A 117 3.24 6.67 5.20
N ILE A 118 4.45 6.21 4.85
CA ILE A 118 5.73 6.74 5.34
C ILE A 118 6.50 7.35 4.17
N ALA A 119 6.32 8.65 3.92
CA ALA A 119 7.16 9.40 2.99
C ALA A 119 8.53 9.71 3.60
N LEU A 120 9.59 9.68 2.79
CA LEU A 120 10.97 9.96 3.25
C LEU A 120 11.51 11.31 2.77
N HIS A 121 10.90 11.88 1.73
CA HIS A 121 11.33 13.10 1.07
C HIS A 121 10.11 13.96 0.73
N ASP A 122 10.35 15.26 0.59
CA ASP A 122 9.35 16.22 0.11
C ASP A 122 9.01 15.97 -1.37
#